data_AF-X1NIM3-F1
#
_entry.id   AF-X1NIM3-F1
#
_cell.length_a   1.000
_cell.length_b   1.000
_cell.length_c   1.000
_cell.angle_alpha   90.00
_cell.angle_beta   90.00
_cell.angle_gamma   90.00
#
_symmetry.space_group_name_H-M   'P 1'
#
loop_
_entity.id
_entity.type
_entity.pdbx_description
1 polymer ?
#
loop_
_entity_poly.entity_id
_entity_poly.type
_entity_poly.pdbx_seq_one_letter_code
_entity_poly.pdbx_strand_id
1 'polypeptide(L)'
;GAGAVALGAITIGDGARIGSGSVVVKSVPPGTTVVGVPGRIVENRQKPLAELEHAKLPDPVAEAIRLVLKEQEKIQERLNRVESLTGVATATDELGETRRKIERA
;
A
#
# COMPACT_ATOMS: atom_id res chain seq x y z
N GLY A 1 3.07 -20.42 -23.31
CA GLY A 1 1.72 -19.87 -23.10
C GLY A 1 0.81 -20.36 -24.22
N ALA A 2 -0.50 -20.30 -24.04
CA ALA A 2 -1.44 -20.71 -25.08
C ALA A 2 -1.33 -19.80 -26.32
N GLY A 3 -1.36 -20.37 -27.52
CA GLY A 3 -1.25 -19.60 -28.78
C GLY A 3 0.11 -18.93 -29.02
N ALA A 4 1.17 -19.36 -28.32
CA ALA A 4 2.52 -18.93 -28.64
C ALA A 4 3.05 -19.67 -29.89
N VAL A 5 3.77 -18.97 -30.74
CA VAL A 5 4.32 -19.52 -32.00
C VAL A 5 5.83 -19.30 -32.02
N ALA A 6 6.59 -20.37 -32.22
CA ALA A 6 8.04 -20.34 -32.41
C ALA A 6 8.35 -20.49 -33.92
N LEU A 7 9.05 -19.52 -34.50
CA LEU A 7 9.36 -19.50 -35.93
C LEU A 7 10.87 -19.61 -36.15
N GLY A 8 11.28 -20.60 -36.94
CA GLY A 8 12.68 -20.83 -37.37
C GLY A 8 13.46 -21.80 -36.49
N ALA A 9 14.75 -21.96 -36.81
CA ALA A 9 15.70 -22.77 -36.04
C ALA A 9 16.17 -22.00 -34.80
N ILE A 10 15.30 -21.93 -33.79
CA ILE A 10 15.56 -21.22 -32.53
C ILE A 10 15.66 -22.18 -31.35
N THR A 11 16.51 -21.84 -30.40
CA THR A 11 16.67 -22.61 -29.15
C THR A 11 15.95 -21.90 -28.01
N ILE A 12 15.16 -22.64 -27.25
CA ILE A 12 14.51 -22.15 -26.03
C ILE A 12 15.28 -22.75 -24.85
N GLY A 13 15.91 -21.90 -24.05
CA GLY A 13 16.66 -22.32 -22.87
C GLY A 13 15.75 -22.88 -21.77
N ASP A 14 16.34 -23.70 -20.90
CA ASP A 14 15.62 -24.33 -19.79
C ASP A 14 15.01 -23.29 -18.83
N GLY A 15 13.79 -23.56 -18.35
CA GLY A 15 13.03 -22.64 -17.51
C GLY A 15 12.57 -21.34 -18.20
N ALA A 16 12.74 -21.20 -19.52
CA ALA A 16 12.22 -20.04 -20.25
C ALA A 16 10.68 -20.09 -20.33
N ARG A 17 10.04 -18.92 -20.16
CA ARG A 17 8.58 -18.77 -20.16
C ARG A 17 8.14 -17.97 -21.37
N ILE A 18 7.27 -18.52 -22.21
CA ILE A 18 6.71 -17.79 -23.35
C ILE A 18 5.28 -17.36 -23.03
N GLY A 19 4.99 -16.07 -23.16
CA GLY A 19 3.66 -15.48 -23.00
C GLY A 19 2.65 -16.02 -23.99
N SER A 20 1.38 -16.01 -23.63
CA SER A 20 0.30 -16.38 -24.56
C SER A 20 0.28 -15.43 -25.77
N GLY A 21 -0.05 -15.95 -26.95
CA GLY A 21 -0.11 -15.15 -28.19
C GLY A 21 1.22 -14.55 -28.67
N SER A 22 2.36 -14.97 -28.10
CA SER A 22 3.67 -14.40 -28.45
C SER A 22 4.33 -15.12 -29.63
N VAL A 23 5.04 -14.38 -30.49
CA VAL A 23 5.73 -14.94 -31.67
C VAL A 23 7.24 -14.82 -31.50
N VAL A 24 7.92 -15.94 -31.29
CA VAL A 24 9.36 -15.97 -31.02
C VAL A 24 10.13 -16.21 -32.32
N VAL A 25 11.03 -15.27 -32.67
CA VAL A 25 11.83 -15.31 -33.90
C VAL A 25 13.34 -15.36 -33.65
N LYS A 26 13.77 -15.39 -32.37
CA LYS A 26 15.17 -15.44 -31.94
C LYS A 26 15.32 -16.43 -30.78
N SER A 27 16.49 -17.03 -30.64
CA SER A 27 16.80 -17.93 -29.51
C SER A 27 16.64 -17.22 -28.17
N VAL A 28 16.12 -17.95 -27.19
CA VAL A 28 15.72 -17.46 -25.87
C VAL A 28 16.65 -18.05 -24.81
N PRO A 29 17.36 -17.23 -24.00
CA PRO A 29 18.21 -17.73 -22.91
C PRO A 29 17.41 -18.43 -21.81
N PRO A 30 18.05 -19.34 -21.04
CA PRO A 30 17.39 -20.04 -19.93
C PRO A 30 16.90 -19.07 -18.85
N GLY A 31 15.78 -19.42 -18.20
CA GLY A 31 15.18 -18.64 -17.11
C GLY A 31 14.57 -17.28 -17.49
N THR A 32 14.52 -16.95 -18.79
CA THR A 32 13.96 -15.68 -19.27
C THR A 32 12.49 -15.78 -19.64
N THR A 33 11.77 -14.65 -19.66
CA THR A 33 10.37 -14.62 -20.12
C THR A 33 10.28 -13.86 -21.44
N VAL A 34 9.52 -14.36 -22.41
CA VAL A 34 9.33 -13.71 -23.72
C VAL A 34 7.86 -13.37 -23.92
N VAL A 35 7.57 -12.14 -24.31
CA VAL A 35 6.20 -11.66 -24.56
C VAL A 35 6.12 -10.81 -25.82
N GLY A 36 4.96 -10.83 -26.48
CA GLY A 36 4.62 -9.95 -27.61
C GLY A 36 4.84 -10.54 -29.01
N VAL A 37 4.46 -9.75 -30.03
CA VAL A 37 4.62 -10.07 -31.46
C VAL A 37 5.24 -8.86 -32.16
N PRO A 38 6.52 -8.91 -32.59
CA PRO A 38 7.49 -9.97 -32.36
C PRO A 38 7.89 -10.07 -30.88
N GLY A 39 8.17 -11.30 -30.43
CA GLY A 39 8.49 -11.64 -29.05
C GLY A 39 9.78 -10.99 -28.58
N ARG A 40 9.72 -10.29 -27.45
CA ARG A 40 10.87 -9.64 -26.81
C ARG A 40 11.14 -10.30 -25.46
N ILE A 41 12.42 -10.52 -25.16
CA ILE A 41 12.85 -11.01 -23.87
C ILE A 41 12.62 -9.90 -22.85
N VAL A 42 11.80 -10.19 -21.85
CA VAL A 42 11.65 -9.38 -20.65
C VAL A 42 12.45 -10.04 -19.54
N GLU A 43 13.38 -9.29 -18.96
CA GLU A 43 14.09 -9.75 -17.78
C GLU A 43 13.08 -9.99 -16.67
N ASN A 44 13.23 -11.13 -15.99
CA ASN A 44 12.42 -11.45 -14.84
C ASN A 44 12.90 -10.58 -13.66
N ARG A 45 12.52 -9.30 -13.68
CA ARG A 45 12.74 -8.37 -12.57
C ARG A 45 11.84 -8.69 -11.38
N GLN A 46 11.16 -9.83 -11.40
CA GLN A 46 10.59 -10.41 -10.20
C GLN A 46 11.75 -11.03 -9.41
N LYS A 47 12.47 -10.17 -8.67
CA LYS A 47 12.65 -10.51 -7.26
C LYS A 47 11.26 -10.97 -6.80
N PRO A 48 11.07 -12.14 -6.17
CA PRO A 48 9.82 -12.40 -5.49
C PRO A 48 9.55 -11.11 -4.73
N LEU A 49 8.45 -10.43 -5.07
CA LEU A 49 8.05 -9.23 -4.34
C LEU A 49 7.98 -9.75 -2.92
N ALA A 50 9.04 -9.47 -2.15
CA ALA A 50 9.13 -9.82 -0.76
C ALA A 50 7.79 -9.40 -0.22
N GLU A 51 7.04 -10.40 0.25
CA GLU A 51 5.66 -10.35 0.72
C GLU A 51 5.17 -8.93 0.70
N LEU A 52 4.30 -8.55 -0.24
CA LEU A 52 3.76 -7.18 -0.27
C LEU A 52 3.28 -6.86 1.16
N GLU A 53 4.10 -6.16 1.93
CA GLU A 53 3.96 -5.99 3.38
C GLU A 53 2.91 -4.89 3.56
N HIS A 54 1.69 -5.17 3.13
CA HIS A 54 0.55 -4.27 3.22
C HIS A 54 0.26 -3.89 4.68
N ALA A 55 0.77 -4.67 5.64
CA ALA A 55 0.75 -4.39 7.06
C ALA A 55 1.59 -3.16 7.49
N LYS A 56 2.48 -2.64 6.63
CA LYS A 56 3.31 -1.46 6.92
C LYS A 56 2.81 -0.18 6.24
N LEU A 57 1.67 -0.21 5.53
CA LEU A 57 1.13 1.02 4.97
C LEU A 57 0.54 1.89 6.10
N PRO A 58 0.90 3.18 6.16
CA PRO A 58 0.29 4.09 7.13
C PRO A 58 -1.20 4.25 6.81
N ASP A 59 -2.05 4.06 7.82
CA ASP A 59 -3.49 4.23 7.68
C ASP A 59 -3.84 5.74 7.58
N PRO A 60 -4.34 6.21 6.42
CA PRO A 60 -4.66 7.63 6.21
C PRO A 60 -5.84 8.09 7.08
N VAL A 61 -6.74 7.18 7.46
CA VAL A 61 -7.87 7.49 8.35
C VAL A 61 -7.35 7.71 9.78
N ALA A 62 -6.45 6.85 10.25
CA ALA A 62 -5.82 7.02 11.55
C ALA A 62 -4.98 8.30 11.63
N GLU A 63 -4.30 8.70 10.54
CA GLU A 63 -3.59 9.97 10.46
C GLU A 63 -4.54 11.18 10.55
N ALA A 64 -5.65 11.17 9.80
CA ALA A 64 -6.65 12.22 9.88
C ALA A 64 -7.27 12.35 11.28
N ILE A 65 -7.58 11.22 11.93
CA ILE A 65 -8.12 11.22 13.32
C ILE A 65 -7.12 11.85 14.29
N ARG A 66 -5.83 11.51 14.19
CA ARG A 66 -4.78 12.10 15.05
C ARG A 66 -4.68 13.63 14.89
N LEU A 67 -4.81 14.13 13.67
CA LEU A 67 -4.84 15.56 13.38
C LEU A 67 -6.02 16.25 14.05
N VAL A 68 -7.22 15.66 13.96
CA VAL A 68 -8.43 16.20 14.60
C VAL A 68 -8.28 16.23 16.12
N LEU A 69 -7.80 15.14 16.73
CA LEU A 69 -7.59 15.05 18.18
C LEU A 69 -6.62 16.13 18.68
N LYS A 70 -5.52 16.37 17.95
CA LYS A 70 -4.55 17.42 18.28
C LYS A 70 -5.16 18.83 18.24
N GLU A 71 -6.07 19.09 17.32
CA GLU A 71 -6.75 20.38 17.26
C GLU A 71 -7.79 20.52 18.37
N GLN A 72 -8.47 19.44 18.75
CA GLN A 72 -9.38 19.44 19.91
C GLN A 72 -8.65 19.79 21.20
N GLU A 73 -7.43 19.30 21.42
CA GLU A 73 -6.62 19.66 22.60
C GLU A 73 -6.37 21.17 22.69
N LYS A 74 -5.97 21.81 21.59
CA LYS A 74 -5.78 23.27 21.56
C LYS A 74 -7.06 24.03 21.84
N ILE A 75 -8.19 23.56 21.31
CA ILE A 75 -9.50 24.18 21.56
C ILE A 75 -9.87 24.03 23.04
N GLN A 76 -9.64 22.86 23.64
CA GLN A 76 -9.88 22.62 25.06
C GLN A 76 -9.00 23.50 25.95
N GLU A 77 -7.72 23.69 25.64
CA GLU A 77 -6.84 24.61 26.38
C GLU A 77 -7.35 26.06 26.31
N ARG A 78 -7.78 26.50 25.12
CA ARG A 78 -8.34 27.84 24.93
C ARG A 78 -9.64 28.00 25.70
N LEU A 79 -10.48 26.97 25.68
CA LEU A 79 -11.75 26.97 26.40
C LEU A 79 -11.52 27.06 27.92
N ASN A 80 -10.64 26.21 28.48
CA ASN A 80 -10.26 26.26 29.89
C ASN A 80 -9.75 27.64 30.32
N ARG A 81 -8.95 28.30 29.46
CA ARG A 81 -8.45 29.66 29.71
C ARG A 81 -9.61 30.66 29.78
N VAL A 82 -10.55 30.60 28.85
CA VAL A 82 -11.72 31.50 28.83
C VAL A 82 -12.62 31.23 30.04
N GLU A 83 -12.95 29.97 30.31
CA GLU A 83 -13.78 29.56 31.45
C GLU A 83 -13.20 30.02 32.79
N SER A 84 -11.87 29.93 32.96
CA SER A 84 -11.18 30.42 34.15
C SER A 84 -11.30 31.93 34.38
N LEU A 85 -11.47 32.70 33.30
CA LEU A 85 -11.62 34.16 33.34
C LEU A 85 -13.08 34.58 33.51
N THR A 86 -14.02 33.83 32.95
CA THR A 86 -15.45 34.15 32.98
C THR A 86 -16.21 33.51 34.15
N GLY A 87 -15.61 32.57 34.89
CA GLY A 87 -16.24 31.90 36.04
C GLY A 87 -17.41 30.99 35.66
N VAL A 88 -17.57 30.69 34.37
CA VAL A 88 -18.62 29.83 33.81
C VAL A 88 -18.01 28.45 33.59
N ALA A 89 -18.39 27.48 34.41
CA ALA A 89 -18.09 26.08 34.16
C ALA A 89 -19.26 25.47 33.38
N THR A 90 -19.02 25.01 32.15
CA THR A 90 -20.00 24.19 31.44
C THR A 90 -20.14 22.82 32.11
N ALA A 91 -21.35 22.27 32.13
CA ALA A 91 -21.64 20.95 32.69
C ALA A 91 -20.71 19.89 32.06
N THR A 92 -20.16 18.99 32.88
CA THR A 92 -19.28 17.91 32.43
C THR A 92 -19.99 17.05 31.38
N ASP A 93 -19.47 17.12 30.16
CA ASP A 93 -19.95 16.38 29.01
C ASP A 93 -19.70 14.87 29.23
N GLU A 94 -20.71 14.02 29.01
CA GLU A 94 -20.69 12.56 29.26
C GLU A 94 -19.52 11.86 28.51
N LEU A 95 -19.06 12.50 27.43
CA LEU A 95 -17.90 12.12 26.63
C LEU A 95 -16.57 12.25 27.40
N GLY A 96 -16.46 13.23 28.30
CA GLY A 96 -15.26 13.46 29.12
C GLY A 96 -15.00 12.35 30.14
N GLU A 97 -16.06 11.78 30.72
CA GLU A 97 -15.95 10.63 31.62
C GLU A 97 -15.51 9.37 30.90
N THR A 98 -16.06 9.16 29.69
CA THR A 98 -15.73 8.02 28.84
C THR A 98 -14.28 8.10 28.37
N ARG A 99 -13.80 9.30 28.00
CA ARG A 99 -12.39 9.53 27.66
C ARG A 99 -11.44 9.18 28.82
N ARG A 100 -11.75 9.62 30.05
CA ARG A 100 -10.94 9.29 31.24
C ARG A 100 -10.92 7.79 31.56
N LYS A 101 -11.99 7.05 31.23
CA LYS A 101 -12.02 5.58 31.39
C LYS A 101 -11.11 4.88 30.38
N ILE A 102 -11.05 5.39 29.15
CA ILE A 102 -10.18 4.82 28.10
C ILE A 102 -8.70 5.13 28.36
N GLU A 103 -8.34 6.34 28.79
CA GLU A 103 -6.93 6.70 29.09
C GLU A 103 -6.35 5.98 30.33
N ARG A 104 -7.19 5.41 31.20
CA ARG A 104 -6.78 4.65 32.40
C ARG A 104 -6.71 3.14 32.19
N ALA A 105 -7.22 2.63 31.07
CA ALA A 105 -7.23 1.21 30.72
C ALA A 105 -6.03 0.88 29.83
#